data_AF-A0A6I1QY91-F1
#
_entry.id   AF-A0A6I1QY91-F1
#
_cell.length_a   1.000
_cell.length_b   1.000
_cell.length_c   1.000
_cell.angle_alpha   90.00
_cell.angle_beta   90.00
_cell.angle_gamma   90.00
#
_symmetry.space_group_name_H-M   'P 1'
#
loop_
_entity.id
_entity.type
_entity.pdbx_description
1 polymer ?
#
loop_
_entity_poly.entity_id
_entity_poly.type
_entity_poly.pdbx_seq_one_letter_code
_entity_poly.pdbx_strand_id
1 'polypeptide(L)'
;MPRNDQNTRQWHLLRRLEGSSGATLSELMNSIPGDYPKNSRTIRRDLEALAAGGYPLVVDRVNGRTRWKLMEGFRNIPALGFSATELMALVFSRNLLKPL
;
A
#
# COMPACT_ATOMS: atom_id res chain seq x y z
N MET A 1 -9.62 7.18 -17.12
CA MET A 1 -8.65 7.58 -16.09
C MET A 1 -7.26 7.47 -16.71
N PRO A 2 -6.40 8.49 -16.62
CA PRO A 2 -5.00 8.34 -16.98
C PRO A 2 -4.42 7.11 -16.28
N ARG A 3 -3.64 6.29 -17.01
CA ARG A 3 -3.11 5.01 -16.49
C ARG A 3 -2.28 5.19 -15.21
N ASN A 4 -1.67 6.36 -15.02
CA ASN A 4 -0.77 6.63 -13.90
C ASN A 4 -1.49 6.97 -12.59
N ASP A 5 -2.69 7.55 -12.65
CA ASP A 5 -3.40 8.06 -11.47
C ASP A 5 -3.72 6.95 -10.45
N GLN A 6 -4.02 5.75 -10.94
CA GLN A 6 -4.31 4.61 -10.06
C GLN A 6 -3.05 4.17 -9.30
N ASN A 7 -1.91 4.08 -9.98
CA ASN A 7 -0.65 3.68 -9.37
C ASN A 7 -0.22 4.71 -8.31
N THR A 8 -0.32 6.00 -8.62
CA THR A 8 -0.01 7.08 -7.67
C THR A 8 -0.92 7.01 -6.44
N ARG A 9 -2.24 6.84 -6.62
CA ARG A 9 -3.16 6.68 -5.48
C ARG A 9 -2.82 5.46 -4.64
N GLN A 10 -2.60 4.32 -5.26
CA GLN A 10 -2.23 3.08 -4.58
C GLN A 10 -0.96 3.24 -3.75
N TRP A 11 0.05 3.94 -4.27
CA TRP A 11 1.27 4.26 -3.54
C TRP A 11 1.00 5.10 -2.28
N HIS A 12 0.17 6.14 -2.40
CA HIS A 12 -0.23 6.93 -1.23
C HIS A 12 -1.01 6.12 -0.19
N LEU A 13 -1.91 5.22 -0.64
CA LEU A 13 -2.63 4.31 0.26
C LEU A 13 -1.68 3.40 1.02
N LEU A 14 -0.71 2.78 0.33
CA LEU A 14 0.29 1.91 0.95
C LEU A 14 1.09 2.68 2.00
N ARG A 15 1.63 3.86 1.64
CA ARG A 15 2.38 4.71 2.57
C ARG A 15 1.55 5.10 3.80
N ARG A 16 0.25 5.36 3.62
CA ARG A 16 -0.65 5.66 4.75
C ARG A 16 -0.89 4.42 5.65
N LEU A 17 -0.88 3.23 5.07
CA LEU A 17 -1.12 1.95 5.75
C LEU A 17 0.13 1.31 6.38
N GLU A 18 1.33 1.86 6.12
CA GLU A 18 2.57 1.47 6.80
C GLU A 18 2.54 1.75 8.32
N GLY A 19 1.66 2.63 8.81
CA GLY A 19 1.45 2.88 10.25
C GLY A 19 0.72 1.73 10.97
N SER A 20 0.95 1.53 12.27
CA SER A 20 0.42 0.37 13.04
C SER A 20 -1.06 0.47 13.35
N SER A 21 -1.57 1.70 13.48
CA SER A 21 -2.95 1.98 13.83
C SER A 21 -3.96 1.73 12.70
N GLY A 22 -3.49 1.45 11.48
CA GLY A 22 -4.36 1.39 10.31
C GLY A 22 -4.96 2.74 9.93
N ALA A 23 -5.86 2.71 8.95
CA ALA A 23 -6.58 3.89 8.51
C ALA A 23 -8.05 3.60 8.23
N THR A 24 -8.94 4.54 8.54
CA THR A 24 -10.34 4.49 8.07
C THR A 24 -10.42 4.92 6.60
N LEU A 25 -11.55 4.67 5.94
CA LEU A 25 -11.72 5.02 4.52
C LEU A 25 -11.59 6.54 4.32
N SER A 26 -12.14 7.32 5.25
CA SER A 26 -12.03 8.79 5.24
C SER A 26 -10.57 9.23 5.39
N GLU A 27 -9.82 8.62 6.32
CA GLU A 27 -8.38 8.91 6.49
C GLU A 27 -7.57 8.54 5.23
N LEU A 28 -7.90 7.43 4.58
CA LEU A 28 -7.29 7.02 3.31
C LEU A 28 -7.59 8.00 2.19
N MET A 29 -8.86 8.41 2.03
CA MET A 29 -9.23 9.44 1.06
C MET A 29 -8.48 10.75 1.31
N ASN A 30 -8.34 11.17 2.58
CA ASN A 30 -7.63 12.40 2.93
C ASN A 30 -6.11 12.33 2.68
N SER A 31 -5.52 11.13 2.66
CA SER A 31 -4.10 10.95 2.32
C SER A 31 -3.77 11.13 0.83
N ILE A 32 -4.80 11.14 -0.04
CA ILE A 32 -4.61 11.33 -1.48
C ILE A 32 -4.59 12.83 -1.81
N PRO A 33 -3.62 13.33 -2.62
CA PRO A 33 -3.60 14.71 -3.10
C PRO A 33 -4.90 15.12 -3.83
N GLY A 34 -5.23 16.42 -3.79
CA GLY A 34 -6.53 16.94 -4.24
C GLY A 34 -6.79 16.88 -5.75
N ASP A 35 -5.72 16.76 -6.53
CA ASP A 35 -5.68 16.62 -7.99
C ASP A 35 -6.09 15.21 -8.47
N TYR A 36 -6.16 14.23 -7.58
CA TYR A 36 -6.55 12.85 -7.94
C TYR A 36 -8.00 12.52 -7.55
N PRO A 37 -8.72 11.73 -8.37
CA PRO A 37 -10.06 11.27 -8.04
C PRO A 37 -10.01 10.28 -6.86
N LYS A 38 -10.64 10.65 -5.73
CA LYS A 38 -10.47 9.95 -4.45
C LYS A 38 -11.75 9.67 -3.68
N ASN A 39 -12.87 9.46 -4.39
CA ASN A 39 -14.12 9.10 -3.72
C ASN A 39 -14.05 7.70 -3.08
N SER A 40 -15.00 7.41 -2.19
CA SER A 40 -15.09 6.14 -1.44
C SER A 40 -15.05 4.89 -2.34
N ARG A 41 -15.77 4.91 -3.48
CA ARG A 41 -15.80 3.79 -4.42
C ARG A 41 -14.43 3.59 -5.09
N THR A 42 -13.77 4.67 -5.48
CA THR A 42 -12.42 4.61 -6.09
C THR A 42 -11.40 4.03 -5.12
N ILE A 43 -11.37 4.51 -3.87
CA ILE A 43 -10.40 4.02 -2.88
C ILE A 43 -10.64 2.54 -2.55
N ARG A 44 -11.90 2.10 -2.42
CA ARG A 44 -12.21 0.67 -2.23
C ARG A 44 -11.71 -0.18 -3.38
N ARG A 45 -11.93 0.25 -4.62
CA ARG A 45 -11.42 -0.45 -5.81
C ARG A 45 -9.89 -0.50 -5.84
N ASP A 46 -9.22 0.58 -5.45
CA ASP A 46 -7.76 0.62 -5.39
C ASP A 46 -7.21 -0.34 -4.31
N LEU A 47 -7.89 -0.46 -3.16
CA LEU A 47 -7.59 -1.44 -2.10
C LEU A 47 -7.85 -2.88 -2.56
N GLU A 48 -8.94 -3.14 -3.28
CA GLU A 48 -9.24 -4.45 -3.89
C GLU A 48 -8.15 -4.85 -4.89
N ALA A 49 -7.72 -3.91 -5.73
CA ALA A 49 -6.63 -4.14 -6.68
C ALA A 49 -5.29 -4.41 -5.97
N LEU A 50 -4.99 -3.72 -4.87
CA LEU A 50 -3.83 -4.02 -4.02
C LEU A 50 -3.94 -5.43 -3.42
N ALA A 51 -5.09 -5.80 -2.85
CA ALA A 51 -5.29 -7.16 -2.31
C ALA A 51 -5.12 -8.23 -3.40
N ALA A 52 -5.70 -8.01 -4.59
CA ALA A 52 -5.55 -8.90 -5.74
C ALA A 52 -4.10 -8.98 -6.25
N GLY A 53 -3.32 -7.92 -6.07
CA GLY A 53 -1.88 -7.88 -6.34
C GLY A 53 -1.02 -8.57 -5.27
N GLY A 54 -1.62 -9.19 -4.26
CA GLY A 54 -0.91 -9.92 -3.22
C GLY A 54 -0.45 -9.08 -2.02
N TYR A 55 -0.87 -7.81 -1.93
CA TYR A 55 -0.59 -7.01 -0.73
C TYR A 55 -1.42 -7.53 0.46
N PRO A 56 -0.81 -7.75 1.64
CA PRO A 56 -1.45 -8.39 2.79
C PRO A 56 -2.35 -7.41 3.55
N LEU A 57 -3.43 -6.96 2.90
CA LEU A 57 -4.41 -6.05 3.48
C LEU A 57 -5.37 -6.80 4.40
N VAL A 58 -5.50 -6.30 5.62
CA VAL A 58 -6.46 -6.78 6.62
C VAL A 58 -7.46 -5.68 6.94
N VAL A 59 -8.67 -6.10 7.31
CA VAL A 59 -9.76 -5.21 7.70
C VAL A 59 -10.12 -5.51 9.14
N ASP A 60 -9.79 -4.56 10.02
CA ASP A 60 -10.13 -4.63 11.44
C ASP A 60 -11.35 -3.77 11.75
N ARG A 61 -12.13 -4.20 12.74
CA ARG A 61 -13.13 -3.34 13.38
C ARG A 61 -12.63 -2.91 14.75
N VAL A 62 -12.33 -1.62 14.90
CA VAL A 62 -11.89 -1.02 16.17
C VAL A 62 -12.88 0.06 16.54
N ASN A 63 -13.48 -0.03 17.74
CA ASN A 63 -14.47 0.93 18.23
C ASN A 63 -15.62 1.17 17.23
N GLY A 64 -16.14 0.10 16.62
CA GLY A 64 -17.21 0.17 15.62
C GLY A 64 -16.80 0.74 14.25
N ARG A 65 -15.54 1.14 14.07
CA ARG A 65 -15.04 1.68 12.79
C ARG A 65 -14.24 0.63 12.03
N THR A 66 -14.50 0.55 10.73
CA THR A 66 -13.72 -0.28 9.81
C THR A 66 -12.38 0.42 9.52
N ARG A 67 -11.28 -0.25 9.83
CA ARG A 67 -9.92 0.21 9.58
C ARG A 67 -9.20 -0.81 8.69
N TRP A 68 -8.58 -0.31 7.63
CA TRP A 68 -7.67 -1.07 6.79
C TRP A 68 -6.28 -1.01 7.37
N LYS A 69 -5.56 -2.13 7.36
CA LYS A 69 -4.14 -2.21 7.75
C LYS A 69 -3.40 -3.15 6.82
N LEU A 70 -2.08 -3.04 6.81
CA LEU A 70 -1.22 -4.13 6.38
C LEU A 70 -1.05 -5.09 7.56
N MET A 71 -1.17 -6.40 7.31
CA MET A 71 -1.07 -7.45 8.32
C MET A 71 0.18 -7.25 9.20
N GLU A 72 -0.02 -7.19 10.52
CA GLU A 72 1.10 -7.16 11.47
C GLU A 72 1.80 -8.53 11.44
N GLY A 73 3.05 -8.52 11.00
CA GLY A 73 3.80 -9.70 10.53
C GLY A 73 4.58 -9.43 9.25
N PHE A 74 4.18 -8.46 8.43
CA PHE A 74 5.03 -7.92 7.35
C PHE A 74 5.94 -6.76 7.78
N ARG A 75 5.75 -6.25 9.00
CA ARG A 75 6.76 -5.44 9.72
C ARG A 75 7.80 -6.31 10.41
N ASN A 76 7.40 -7.50 10.83
CA ASN A 76 8.22 -8.58 11.36
C ASN A 76 8.31 -9.69 10.32
N ILE A 77 8.73 -9.35 9.10
CA ILE A 77 9.21 -10.39 8.18
C ILE A 77 10.26 -11.15 9.00
N PRO A 78 10.12 -12.46 9.29
CA PRO A 78 11.20 -13.21 9.91
C PRO A 78 12.40 -12.96 9.01
N ALA A 79 13.43 -12.27 9.54
CA ALA A 79 14.45 -11.55 8.78
C ALA A 79 14.59 -12.14 7.38
N LEU A 80 14.05 -11.47 6.34
CA LEU A 80 14.00 -12.06 5.00
C LEU A 80 15.44 -12.45 4.66
N GLY A 81 15.71 -13.75 4.72
CA GLY A 81 17.06 -14.27 4.62
C GLY A 81 17.41 -14.25 3.16
N PHE A 82 18.03 -13.17 2.70
CA PHE A 82 18.55 -13.13 1.35
C PHE A 82 19.88 -13.88 1.30
N SER A 83 20.02 -14.74 0.30
CA SER A 83 21.34 -15.14 -0.17
C SER A 83 22.09 -13.91 -0.70
N ALA A 84 23.42 -13.97 -0.74
CA ALA A 84 24.25 -12.89 -1.28
C ALA A 84 23.81 -12.50 -2.71
N THR A 85 23.43 -13.49 -3.52
CA THR A 85 22.99 -13.29 -4.91
C THR A 85 21.68 -12.52 -4.99
N GLU A 86 20.70 -12.81 -4.13
CA GLU A 86 19.43 -12.09 -4.10
C GLU A 86 19.63 -10.64 -3.65
N LEU A 87 20.51 -10.41 -2.67
CA LEU A 87 20.85 -9.05 -2.25
C LEU A 87 21.52 -8.26 -3.39
N MET A 88 22.45 -8.89 -4.12
CA MET A 88 23.08 -8.29 -5.30
C MET A 88 22.07 -7.98 -6.40
N ALA A 89 21.11 -8.87 -6.66
CA ALA A 89 20.05 -8.66 -7.65
C ALA A 89 19.14 -7.47 -7.27
N LEU A 90 18.82 -7.32 -5.99
CA LEU A 90 18.05 -6.17 -5.50
C LEU A 90 18.83 -4.85 -5.59
N VAL A 91 20.12 -4.86 -5.25
CA VAL A 91 20.98 -3.67 -5.40
C VAL A 91 21.13 -3.29 -6.87
N PHE A 92 21.34 -4.25 -7.75
CA PHE A 92 21.44 -4.03 -9.19
C PHE A 92 20.14 -3.44 -9.77
N SER A 93 19.00 -4.04 -9.44
CA SER A 93 17.68 -3.61 -9.94
C SER A 93 17.21 -2.26 -9.38
N ARG A 94 17.76 -1.79 -8.25
CA ARG A 94 17.39 -0.50 -7.64
C ARG A 94 17.47 0.67 -8.62
N ASN A 95 18.49 0.73 -9.48
CA ASN A 95 18.64 1.83 -10.43
C ASN A 95 17.74 1.68 -11.66
N LEU A 96 17.38 0.45 -12.03
CA LEU A 96 16.43 0.16 -13.10
C LEU A 96 14.98 0.50 -12.70
N LEU A 97 14.68 0.37 -11.40
CA LEU A 97 13.36 0.63 -10.83
C LEU A 97 13.15 2.09 -10.40
N LYS A 98 14.13 2.98 -10.62
CA LYS A 98 13.94 4.41 -10.39
C LYS A 98 12.92 4.93 -11.42
N PRO A 99 11.83 5.58 -10.98
CA PRO A 99 10.92 6.22 -11.91
C PRO A 99 11.66 7.30 -12.72
N LEU A 100 11.34 7.38 -14.02
CA LEU A 100 11.87 8.35 -14.98
C LEU A 100 11.53 9.79 -14.58
#